data_AF-A0A0J7XQC3-F1
#
_entry.id   AF-A0A0J7XQC3-F1
#
_cell.length_a   1.000
_cell.length_b   1.000
_cell.length_c   1.000
_cell.angle_alpha   90.00
_cell.angle_beta   90.00
_cell.angle_gamma   90.00
#
_symmetry.space_group_name_H-M   'P 1'
#
loop_
_entity.id
_entity.type
_entity.pdbx_description
1 polymer ?
#
loop_
_entity_poly.entity_id
_entity_poly.type
_entity_poly.pdbx_seq_one_letter_code
_entity_poly.pdbx_strand_id
1 'polypeptide(L)' 'MKTMSAREAKNGFGLMIDTARASPVLIEKHGRGVVVVLAVEEYERLKAKEAGTPAQ' A
#
# COMPACT_ATOMS: atom_id res chain seq x y z
N MET A 1 1.42 -9.46 0.24
CA MET A 1 0.58 -8.32 -0.16
C MET A 1 -0.87 -8.76 -0.09
N LYS A 2 -1.70 -8.08 0.71
CA LYS A 2 -3.14 -8.37 0.82
C LYS A 2 -3.89 -7.54 -0.23
N THR A 3 -5.02 -8.03 -0.73
CA THR A 3 -5.88 -7.27 -1.63
C THR A 3 -7.22 -6.98 -0.95
N MET A 4 -7.74 -5.78 -1.11
CA MET A 4 -9.04 -5.35 -0.58
C MET A 4 -9.79 -4.52 -1.62
N SER A 5 -11.12 -4.65 -1.68
CA SER A 5 -11.91 -3.75 -2.50
C SER A 5 -11.97 -2.33 -1.90
N ALA A 6 -12.24 -1.33 -2.74
CA ALA A 6 -12.49 0.03 -2.29
C ALA A 6 -13.63 0.14 -1.25
N ARG A 7 -14.61 -0.77 -1.32
CA ARG A 7 -15.72 -0.84 -0.35
C ARG A 7 -15.24 -1.35 1.00
N GLU A 8 -14.44 -2.42 1.03
CA GLU A 8 -13.87 -2.96 2.28
C GLU A 8 -12.90 -1.98 2.93
N ALA A 9 -12.07 -1.31 2.12
CA ALA A 9 -11.21 -0.23 2.55
C ALA A 9 -11.98 0.91 3.24
N LYS A 10 -13.07 1.38 2.61
CA LYS A 10 -13.93 2.43 3.15
C LYS A 10 -14.58 2.02 4.48
N ASN A 11 -15.10 0.80 4.54
CA ASN A 11 -15.87 0.32 5.69
C ASN A 11 -14.98 -0.17 6.84
N GLY A 12 -13.76 -0.61 6.54
CA GLY A 12 -12.81 -1.20 7.47
C GLY A 12 -11.49 -0.43 7.54
N PHE A 13 -11.55 0.90 7.55
CA PHE A 13 -10.35 1.73 7.48
C PHE A 13 -9.33 1.41 8.59
N GLY A 14 -9.77 1.22 9.84
CA GLY A 14 -8.88 0.84 10.94
C GLY A 14 -8.17 -0.50 10.71
N LEU A 15 -8.89 -1.51 10.23
CA LEU A 15 -8.32 -2.82 9.87
C LEU A 15 -7.35 -2.71 8.69
N MET A 16 -7.66 -1.85 7.70
CA MET A 16 -6.79 -1.59 6.57
C MET A 16 -5.46 -0.96 7.05
N ILE A 17 -5.51 0.02 7.94
CA ILE A 17 -4.31 0.65 8.50
C ILE A 17 -3.47 -0.37 9.27
N ASP A 18 -4.08 -1.16 10.15
CA ASP A 18 -3.37 -2.21 10.90
C ASP A 18 -2.70 -3.23 9.95
N THR A 19 -3.44 -3.68 8.94
CA THR A 19 -2.90 -4.58 7.91
C THR A 19 -1.74 -3.94 7.15
N ALA A 20 -1.88 -2.68 6.74
CA ALA A 20 -0.88 -1.94 5.96
C ALA A 20 0.43 -1.71 6.73
N ARG A 21 0.37 -1.66 8.07
CA ARG A 21 1.56 -1.64 8.93
C ARG A 21 2.33 -2.96 8.93
N ALA A 22 1.64 -4.09 8.78
CA ALA A 22 2.26 -5.42 8.74
C ALA A 22 2.71 -5.84 7.32
N SER A 23 1.95 -5.49 6.29
CA SER A 23 2.26 -5.79 4.89
C SER A 23 1.52 -4.82 3.97
N PRO A 24 2.08 -4.45 2.79
CA PRO A 24 1.39 -3.67 1.78
C PRO A 24 0.02 -4.26 1.40
N VAL A 25 -0.95 -3.38 1.22
CA VAL A 25 -2.34 -3.68 0.85
C VAL A 25 -2.67 -3.05 -0.50
N LEU A 26 -3.05 -3.87 -1.48
CA LEU A 26 -3.56 -3.42 -2.77
C LEU A 26 -5.07 -3.15 -2.66
N ILE A 27 -5.48 -1.95 -3.06
CA ILE A 27 -6.89 -1.56 -3.16
C ILE A 27 -7.35 -1.70 -4.60
N GLU A 28 -8.44 -2.43 -4.79
CA GLU A 28 -9.07 -2.64 -6.09
C GLU A 28 -10.39 -1.90 -6.24
N LYS A 29 -10.62 -1.40 -7.46
CA LYS A 29 -11.91 -0.87 -7.89
C LYS A 29 -12.32 -1.59 -9.17
N HIS A 30 -13.49 -2.22 -9.15
CA HIS A 30 -14.01 -3.03 -10.28
C HIS A 30 -12.99 -4.06 -10.81
N GLY A 31 -12.27 -4.74 -9.90
CA GLY A 31 -11.28 -5.77 -10.26
C GLY A 31 -9.97 -5.23 -10.85
N ARG A 32 -9.70 -3.93 -10.71
CA ARG A 32 -8.41 -3.32 -11.08
C ARG A 32 -7.74 -2.73 -9.85
N GLY A 33 -6.49 -3.08 -9.62
CA GLY A 33 -5.63 -2.43 -8.64
C GLY A 33 -5.48 -0.94 -8.96
N VAL A 34 -5.85 -0.08 -8.02
CA VAL A 34 -5.81 1.38 -8.19
C VAL A 34 -4.85 2.07 -7.23
N VAL A 35 -4.68 1.55 -6.02
CA VAL A 35 -3.85 2.17 -4.97
C VAL A 35 -3.18 1.07 -4.15
N VAL A 36 -1.96 1.30 -3.67
CA VAL A 36 -1.31 0.47 -2.64
C VAL A 36 -1.15 1.29 -1.37
N VAL A 37 -1.54 0.73 -0.23
CA VAL A 37 -1.36 1.31 1.10
C VAL A 37 -0.29 0.53 1.84
N LEU A 38 0.68 1.22 2.42
CA LEU A 38 1.77 0.64 3.19
C LEU A 38 2.15 1.58 4.35
N ALA A 39 2.93 1.06 5.30
CA ALA A 39 3.51 1.85 6.38
C ALA A 39 4.36 3.02 5.83
N VAL A 40 4.36 4.14 6.55
CA VAL A 40 5.13 5.33 6.15
C VAL A 40 6.63 5.01 6.14
N GLU A 41 7.10 4.22 7.10
CA GLU A 41 8.49 3.78 7.21
C GLU A 41 8.94 2.97 5.98
N GLU A 42 8.07 2.09 5.46
CA GLU A 42 8.38 1.33 4.23
C GLU A 42 8.31 2.23 3.00
N TYR A 43 7.41 3.21 2.96
CA TYR A 43 7.35 4.20 1.87
C TYR A 43 8.62 5.03 1.81
N GLU A 44 9.08 5.56 2.93
CA GLU A 44 10.33 6.33 2.98
C GLU A 44 11.55 5.47 2.63
N ARG A 45 11.58 4.19 3.03
CA ARG A 45 12.63 3.24 2.62
C ARG A 45 12.64 3.02 1.10
N LEU A 46 11.48 2.84 0.48
CA LEU A 46 11.37 2.68 -0.98
C LEU A 46 11.82 3.94 -1.70
N LYS A 47 11.34 5.10 -1.26
CA LYS A 47 11.71 6.41 -1.79
C LYS A 47 13.21 6.68 -1.69
N ALA A 48 13.85 6.29 -0.58
CA ALA A 48 15.29 6.41 -0.39
C ALA A 48 16.09 5.51 -1.35
N LYS A 49 15.58 4.31 -1.66
CA LYS A 49 16.20 3.42 -2.67
C LYS A 49 16.09 3.98 -4.08
N GLU A 50 14.95 4.58 -4.43
CA GLU A 50 14.78 5.25 -5.71
C GLU A 50 15.72 6.46 -5.83
N ALA A 51 15.90 7.25 -4.76
CA ALA A 51 16.83 8.38 -4.75
C ALA A 51 18.32 7.96 -4.80
N GLY A 52 18.64 6.72 -4.40
CA GLY A 52 20.00 6.17 -4.38
C GLY A 52 20.38 5.34 -5.61
N THR A 53 19.54 5.27 -6.65
CA THR A 53 19.85 4.54 -7.88
C THR A 53 20.11 5.55 -9.01
N PRO A 54 21.37 5.97 -9.26
CA PRO A 54 21.69 6.43 -10.60
C PRO A 54 21.41 5.26 -11.53
N ALA A 55 20.57 5.49 -12.54
CA ALA A 55 20.42 4.59 -13.67
C ALA A 55 21.82 4.22 -14.17
N GLN A 56 22.18 2.95 -13.98
CA GLN A 56 23.31 2.35 -14.70
C GLN A 56 22.88 2.07 -16.14
#